data_AF-A0AAQ3R4U5-F1
#
_entry.id   AF-A0AAQ3R4U5-F1
#
_cell.length_a   1.000
_cell.length_b   1.000
_cell.length_c   1.000
_cell.angle_alpha   90.00
_cell.angle_beta   90.00
_cell.angle_gamma   90.00
#
_symmetry.space_group_name_H-M   'P 1'
#
loop_
_entity.id
_entity.type
_entity.pdbx_description
1 polymer ?
#
loop_
_entity_poly.entity_id
_entity_poly.type
_entity_poly.pdbx_seq_one_letter_code
_entity_poly.pdbx_strand_id
1 'polypeptide(L)'
;MVTQRSNIILTAALLLPLSAHAWWQPTKDLSWQIVLSDTIIPFADVSAIDGDLFGTNASTWSDLKNSGRKAICYFSAGSSENWRPDFNQFAKSDLGSPLDGWPGENWLNTKSDNVRRIMTNRMDMAVKNGCDAIDPDNTDAYDNDNGLNLTTDDAVDYIKFLTSEGHKRGLAVGLKNSGEIVQQVVSDADFQVNEQCVQYKECDDFRPFINANKPVFGIEYVKDTPDQNAIDKICNDESRKDMSTLIKHMDLGRWVIPCPGQIAWTTSATSSNAFSNSSSVSASQTSAASTATPSTGIAAFSLPQLGGVAFALTSLVTVALL
;
A
#
# COMPACT_ATOMS: atom_id res chain seq x y z
N MET A 1 37.18 -40.53 60.48
CA MET A 1 36.93 -40.56 59.02
C MET A 1 35.53 -40.05 58.76
N VAL A 2 35.39 -38.79 58.34
CA VAL A 2 34.15 -38.26 57.74
C VAL A 2 34.60 -37.42 56.55
N THR A 3 34.33 -37.91 55.35
CA THR A 3 34.75 -37.29 54.10
C THR A 3 33.63 -36.38 53.61
N GLN A 4 33.82 -35.07 53.69
CA GLN A 4 32.86 -34.08 53.21
C GLN A 4 32.93 -34.01 51.68
N ARG A 5 31.87 -34.44 50.99
CA ARG A 5 31.74 -34.33 49.53
C ARG A 5 31.03 -33.01 49.21
N SER A 6 31.76 -32.06 48.63
CA SER A 6 31.20 -30.84 48.05
C SER A 6 30.51 -31.17 46.72
N ASN A 7 29.20 -30.96 46.64
CA ASN A 7 28.46 -31.03 45.40
C ASN A 7 28.60 -29.71 44.66
N ILE A 8 29.34 -29.71 43.55
CA ILE A 8 29.38 -28.59 42.59
C ILE A 8 28.13 -28.69 41.73
N ILE A 9 27.19 -27.76 41.92
CA ILE A 9 26.03 -27.60 41.03
C ILE A 9 26.51 -26.77 39.83
N LEU A 10 26.70 -27.42 38.69
CA LEU A 10 26.97 -26.78 37.42
C LEU A 10 25.62 -26.30 36.84
N THR A 11 25.27 -25.03 37.03
CA THR A 11 24.14 -24.41 36.32
C THR A 11 24.54 -24.16 34.88
N ALA A 12 24.10 -25.02 33.96
CA ALA A 12 24.16 -24.74 32.53
C ALA A 12 23.18 -23.60 32.20
N ALA A 13 23.71 -22.43 31.84
CA ALA A 13 22.90 -21.34 31.30
C ALA A 13 22.42 -21.75 29.90
N LEU A 14 21.11 -21.97 29.77
CA LEU A 14 20.47 -22.24 28.49
C LEU A 14 20.49 -20.94 27.66
N LEU A 15 21.47 -20.80 26.76
CA LEU A 15 21.46 -19.77 25.72
C LEU A 15 20.34 -20.11 24.74
N LEU A 16 19.16 -19.53 24.95
CA LEU A 16 18.12 -19.53 23.93
C LEU A 16 18.65 -18.70 22.75
N PRO A 17 18.71 -19.24 21.52
CA PRO A 17 19.01 -18.42 20.36
C PRO A 17 17.95 -17.33 20.29
N LEU A 18 18.37 -16.05 20.20
CA LEU A 18 17.46 -15.01 19.74
C LEU A 18 16.96 -15.49 18.37
N SER A 19 15.69 -15.90 18.29
CA SER A 19 15.04 -16.02 16.99
C SER A 19 15.14 -14.64 16.35
N ALA A 20 15.97 -14.53 15.31
CA ALA A 20 15.78 -13.48 14.33
C ALA A 20 14.29 -13.48 14.00
N HIS A 21 13.61 -12.36 14.24
CA HIS A 21 12.19 -12.28 13.92
C HIS A 21 12.08 -12.50 12.42
N ALA A 22 11.54 -13.66 12.02
CA ALA A 22 11.28 -13.93 10.63
C ALA A 22 10.33 -12.83 10.14
N TRP A 23 10.74 -12.10 9.10
CA TRP A 23 9.87 -11.12 8.48
C TRP A 23 8.83 -11.81 7.62
N TRP A 24 7.78 -11.08 7.26
CA TRP A 24 6.74 -11.60 6.40
C TRP A 24 7.28 -11.87 4.98
N GLN A 25 7.00 -13.07 4.46
CA GLN A 25 7.32 -13.47 3.09
C GLN A 25 6.02 -13.51 2.29
N PRO A 26 5.60 -12.40 1.65
CA PRO A 26 4.38 -12.38 0.86
C PRO A 26 4.53 -13.26 -0.38
N THR A 27 3.45 -13.93 -0.76
CA THR A 27 3.38 -14.71 -1.99
C THR A 27 2.51 -14.02 -3.02
N LYS A 28 2.62 -14.43 -4.28
CA LYS A 28 1.70 -13.99 -5.34
C LYS A 28 0.22 -14.19 -4.99
N ASP A 29 -0.65 -13.55 -5.76
CA ASP A 29 -2.12 -13.61 -5.67
C ASP A 29 -2.73 -12.94 -4.40
N LEU A 30 -1.93 -12.17 -3.67
CA LEU A 30 -2.34 -11.50 -2.43
C LEU A 30 -3.24 -10.28 -2.71
N SER A 31 -4.47 -10.31 -2.18
CA SER A 31 -5.37 -9.14 -2.25
C SER A 31 -4.84 -8.00 -1.39
N TRP A 32 -4.91 -6.77 -1.89
CA TRP A 32 -4.37 -5.61 -1.19
C TRP A 32 -5.19 -4.35 -1.45
N GLN A 33 -4.86 -3.29 -0.70
CA GLN A 33 -5.32 -1.93 -0.89
C GLN A 33 -4.19 -0.97 -0.53
N ILE A 34 -4.18 0.21 -1.15
CA ILE A 34 -3.33 1.34 -0.80
C ILE A 34 -4.18 2.59 -0.51
N VAL A 35 -3.93 3.25 0.62
CA VAL A 35 -4.58 4.52 1.01
C VAL A 35 -3.54 5.45 1.65
N LEU A 36 -3.12 6.49 0.93
CA LEU A 36 -2.08 7.42 1.40
C LEU A 36 -2.62 8.80 1.81
N SER A 37 -3.77 9.22 1.26
CA SER A 37 -4.30 10.58 1.45
C SER A 37 -5.60 10.67 2.26
N ASP A 38 -6.14 9.54 2.72
CA ASP A 38 -7.40 9.47 3.47
C ASP A 38 -7.29 8.51 4.67
N THR A 39 -8.29 8.50 5.53
CA THR A 39 -8.36 7.58 6.66
C THR A 39 -8.60 6.16 6.17
N ILE A 40 -7.73 5.22 6.56
CA ILE A 40 -7.97 3.79 6.35
C ILE A 40 -9.19 3.37 7.18
N ILE A 41 -10.18 2.80 6.49
CA ILE A 41 -11.36 2.18 7.09
C ILE A 41 -11.24 0.66 7.03
N PRO A 42 -12.08 -0.10 7.75
CA PRO A 42 -12.16 -1.54 7.56
C PRO A 42 -12.58 -1.87 6.13
N PHE A 43 -11.63 -2.33 5.30
CA PHE A 43 -11.92 -2.91 3.99
C PHE A 43 -12.26 -4.38 4.19
N ALA A 44 -13.38 -4.89 3.67
CA ALA A 44 -13.58 -6.34 3.62
C ALA A 44 -12.51 -7.00 2.72
N ASP A 45 -12.20 -8.28 2.93
CA ASP A 45 -11.50 -9.17 1.98
C ASP A 45 -10.11 -8.77 1.39
N VAL A 46 -9.42 -7.74 1.89
CA VAL A 46 -7.99 -7.45 1.57
C VAL A 46 -7.00 -8.11 2.53
N SER A 47 -6.01 -8.82 2.01
CA SER A 47 -5.01 -9.50 2.85
C SER A 47 -3.94 -8.55 3.38
N ALA A 48 -3.61 -7.50 2.63
CA ALA A 48 -2.69 -6.44 3.04
C ALA A 48 -3.28 -5.04 2.81
N ILE A 49 -2.87 -4.08 3.63
CA ILE A 49 -3.18 -2.66 3.45
C ILE A 49 -1.89 -1.87 3.54
N ASP A 50 -1.64 -1.07 2.51
CA ASP A 50 -0.58 -0.10 2.43
C ASP A 50 -1.10 1.30 2.81
N GLY A 51 -0.40 1.96 3.72
CA GLY A 51 -0.80 3.23 4.29
C GLY A 51 0.38 4.11 4.64
N ASP A 52 0.15 5.42 4.65
CA ASP A 52 1.18 6.40 4.96
C ASP A 52 1.72 6.21 6.39
N LEU A 53 3.03 6.02 6.52
CA LEU A 53 3.71 5.76 7.79
C LEU A 53 3.47 6.86 8.83
N PHE A 54 3.41 8.12 8.40
CA PHE A 54 3.31 9.29 9.29
C PHE A 54 1.88 9.74 9.54
N GLY A 55 1.02 9.63 8.53
CA GLY A 55 -0.36 10.11 8.52
C GLY A 55 -1.36 9.11 9.08
N THR A 56 -1.01 7.82 9.11
CA THR A 56 -1.88 6.79 9.67
C THR A 56 -1.74 6.70 11.18
N ASN A 57 -2.86 6.85 11.89
CA ASN A 57 -2.91 6.78 13.35
C ASN A 57 -2.54 5.38 13.89
N ALA A 58 -1.88 5.35 15.04
CA ALA A 58 -1.46 4.10 15.70
C ALA A 58 -2.62 3.13 16.00
N SER A 59 -3.82 3.65 16.30
CA SER A 59 -5.01 2.82 16.51
C SER A 59 -5.41 2.08 15.23
N THR A 60 -5.31 2.74 14.08
CA THR A 60 -5.60 2.13 12.78
C THR A 60 -4.65 0.97 12.48
N TRP A 61 -3.34 1.15 12.72
CA TRP A 61 -2.37 0.06 12.58
C TRP A 61 -2.67 -1.12 13.52
N SER A 62 -3.02 -0.82 14.77
CA SER A 62 -3.43 -1.84 15.73
C SER A 62 -4.69 -2.60 15.29
N ASP A 63 -5.68 -1.91 14.75
CA ASP A 63 -6.93 -2.51 14.26
C ASP A 63 -6.68 -3.40 13.05
N LEU A 64 -5.83 -2.96 12.12
CA LEU A 64 -5.39 -3.77 10.98
C LEU A 64 -4.74 -5.08 11.43
N LYS A 65 -3.79 -4.99 12.35
CA LYS A 65 -3.12 -6.16 12.93
C LYS A 65 -4.08 -7.10 13.64
N ASN A 66 -5.00 -6.56 14.45
CA ASN A 66 -6.00 -7.36 15.18
C ASN A 66 -7.01 -8.04 14.24
N SER A 67 -7.22 -7.49 13.05
CA SER A 67 -8.06 -8.10 12.01
C SER A 67 -7.35 -9.19 11.20
N GLY A 68 -6.08 -9.50 11.52
CA GLY A 68 -5.28 -10.51 10.83
C GLY A 68 -4.74 -10.08 9.47
N ARG A 69 -4.84 -8.79 9.13
CA ARG A 69 -4.31 -8.22 7.89
C ARG A 69 -2.85 -7.85 8.05
N LYS A 70 -2.14 -7.81 6.92
CA LYS A 70 -0.77 -7.33 6.84
C LYS A 70 -0.72 -5.82 6.66
N ALA A 71 0.08 -5.14 7.48
CA ALA A 71 0.29 -3.70 7.39
C ALA A 71 1.56 -3.39 6.61
N ILE A 72 1.42 -2.74 5.45
CA ILE A 72 2.52 -2.17 4.68
C ILE A 72 2.55 -0.67 5.00
N CYS A 73 3.73 -0.13 5.29
CA CYS A 73 3.88 1.27 5.66
C CYS A 73 4.69 2.01 4.61
N TYR A 74 3.99 2.84 3.83
CA TYR A 74 4.54 3.73 2.82
C TYR A 74 5.36 4.85 3.45
N PHE A 75 6.52 5.14 2.86
CA PHE A 75 7.20 6.42 3.00
C PHE A 75 8.13 6.64 1.80
N SER A 76 8.35 7.90 1.41
CA SER A 76 9.38 8.17 0.41
C SER A 76 10.78 7.92 0.97
N ALA A 77 11.54 7.05 0.32
CA ALA A 77 12.91 6.72 0.69
C ALA A 77 13.96 7.44 -0.17
N GLY A 78 13.60 7.82 -1.40
CA GLY A 78 14.49 8.54 -2.32
C GLY A 78 14.15 10.01 -2.52
N SER A 79 13.15 10.56 -1.82
CA SER A 79 12.86 11.98 -1.81
C SER A 79 12.63 12.53 -0.40
N SER A 80 12.88 13.84 -0.22
CA SER A 80 12.53 14.59 0.98
C SER A 80 11.22 15.31 0.77
N GLU A 81 10.31 15.19 1.71
CA GLU A 81 8.99 15.84 1.69
C GLU A 81 8.93 16.91 2.78
N ASN A 82 8.81 18.19 2.42
CA ASN A 82 8.97 19.29 3.38
C ASN A 82 7.90 19.38 4.49
N TRP A 83 6.81 18.63 4.34
CA TRP A 83 5.74 18.52 5.32
C TRP A 83 5.96 17.39 6.34
N ARG A 84 6.98 16.55 6.16
CA ARG A 84 7.27 15.47 7.12
C ARG A 84 7.90 16.04 8.39
N PRO A 85 7.55 15.51 9.57
CA PRO A 85 8.03 16.02 10.84
C PRO A 85 9.56 15.85 11.03
N ASP A 86 10.18 14.95 10.27
CA ASP A 86 11.62 14.70 10.28
C ASP A 86 12.39 15.45 9.17
N PHE A 87 11.72 16.29 8.37
CA PHE A 87 12.34 16.98 7.24
C PHE A 87 13.58 17.81 7.63
N ASN A 88 13.57 18.42 8.80
CA ASN A 88 14.69 19.24 9.29
C ASN A 88 15.95 18.43 9.64
N GLN A 89 15.91 17.10 9.57
CA GLN A 89 17.07 16.23 9.78
C GLN A 89 17.92 16.08 8.50
N PHE A 90 17.36 16.37 7.32
CA PHE A 90 18.12 16.36 6.08
C PHE A 90 19.07 17.56 6.02
N ALA A 91 20.32 17.28 5.67
CA ALA A 91 21.29 18.33 5.39
C ALA A 91 21.05 18.89 3.99
N LYS A 92 21.44 20.14 3.74
CA LYS A 92 21.36 20.73 2.40
C LYS A 92 22.10 19.89 1.33
N SER A 93 23.19 19.21 1.71
CA SER A 93 23.96 18.32 0.84
C SER A 93 23.27 17.00 0.53
N ASP A 94 22.19 16.66 1.23
CA ASP A 94 21.38 15.48 0.94
C ASP A 94 20.37 15.75 -0.17
N LEU A 95 20.05 17.02 -0.44
CA LEU A 95 18.96 17.41 -1.34
C LEU A 95 19.48 17.61 -2.77
N GLY A 96 18.77 17.01 -3.71
CA GLY A 96 18.94 17.17 -5.16
C GLY A 96 17.95 18.16 -5.76
N SER A 97 17.62 17.94 -7.03
CA SER A 97 16.60 18.68 -7.75
C SER A 97 15.21 18.45 -7.15
N PRO A 98 14.28 19.42 -7.29
CA PRO A 98 12.87 19.19 -7.00
C PRO A 98 12.30 18.02 -7.81
N LEU A 99 11.37 17.25 -7.23
CA LEU A 99 10.61 16.25 -7.98
C LEU A 99 9.61 16.96 -8.90
N ASP A 100 9.52 16.54 -10.16
CA ASP A 100 8.53 17.09 -11.08
C ASP A 100 7.11 16.66 -10.67
N GLY A 101 6.16 17.59 -10.73
CA GLY A 101 4.78 17.35 -10.32
C GLY A 101 4.50 17.35 -8.81
N TRP A 102 5.52 17.36 -7.94
CA TRP A 102 5.37 17.26 -6.49
C TRP A 102 5.99 18.45 -5.73
N PRO A 103 5.26 19.56 -5.54
CA PRO A 103 5.80 20.75 -4.89
C PRO A 103 6.23 20.52 -3.44
N GLY A 104 7.44 20.94 -3.10
CA GLY A 104 8.00 20.75 -1.75
C GLY A 104 8.74 19.43 -1.56
N GLU A 105 8.84 18.64 -2.63
CA GLU A 105 9.57 17.38 -2.68
C GLU A 105 10.87 17.52 -3.48
N ASN A 106 11.96 16.91 -3.01
CA ASN A 106 13.27 16.96 -3.68
C ASN A 106 13.91 15.57 -3.65
N TRP A 107 14.63 15.21 -4.70
CA TRP A 107 15.42 13.98 -4.73
C TRP A 107 16.44 13.94 -3.58
N LEU A 108 16.73 12.75 -3.06
CA LEU A 108 17.71 12.53 -2.00
C LEU A 108 18.97 11.85 -2.50
N ASN A 109 20.11 12.27 -1.98
CA ASN A 109 21.38 11.58 -2.17
C ASN A 109 21.40 10.26 -1.39
N THR A 110 21.01 9.17 -2.04
CA THR A 110 20.92 7.83 -1.45
C THR A 110 22.26 7.25 -0.99
N LYS A 111 23.39 7.84 -1.39
CA LYS A 111 24.74 7.51 -0.88
C LYS A 111 25.05 8.15 0.47
N SER A 112 24.25 9.12 0.93
CA SER A 112 24.50 9.85 2.17
C SER A 112 24.21 8.98 3.39
N ASP A 113 25.18 8.89 4.31
CA ASP A 113 25.00 8.27 5.62
C ASP A 113 23.88 8.97 6.41
N ASN A 114 23.67 10.27 6.20
CA ASN A 114 22.60 11.02 6.85
C ASN A 114 21.22 10.55 6.37
N VAL A 115 21.04 10.42 5.05
CA VAL A 115 19.81 9.89 4.43
C VAL A 115 19.55 8.47 4.90
N ARG A 116 20.56 7.59 4.85
CA ARG A 116 20.45 6.20 5.29
C ARG A 116 20.05 6.09 6.76
N ARG A 117 20.62 6.93 7.64
CA ARG A 117 20.21 7.01 9.05
C ARG A 117 18.76 7.46 9.22
N ILE A 118 18.30 8.45 8.44
CA ILE A 118 16.90 8.92 8.50
C ILE A 118 15.95 7.81 8.07
N MET A 119 16.24 7.09 6.98
CA MET A 119 15.39 5.97 6.55
C MET A 119 15.39 4.82 7.55
N THR A 120 16.53 4.55 8.18
CA THR A 120 16.62 3.59 9.29
C THR A 120 15.69 3.97 10.45
N ASN A 121 15.64 5.26 10.81
CA ASN A 121 14.72 5.76 11.84
C ASN A 121 13.25 5.64 11.41
N ARG A 122 12.93 5.83 10.12
CA ARG A 122 11.58 5.61 9.57
C ARG A 122 11.18 4.13 9.66
N MET A 123 12.11 3.20 9.43
CA MET A 123 11.86 1.77 9.66
C MET A 123 11.64 1.45 11.13
N ASP A 124 12.39 2.07 12.05
CA ASP A 124 12.15 1.92 13.50
C ASP A 124 10.73 2.41 13.88
N MET A 125 10.27 3.49 13.26
CA MET A 125 8.90 3.97 13.40
C MET A 125 7.88 2.97 12.83
N ALA A 126 8.17 2.35 11.68
CA ALA A 126 7.31 1.31 11.11
C ALA A 126 7.17 0.11 12.06
N VAL A 127 8.27 -0.37 12.66
CA VAL A 127 8.23 -1.42 13.69
C VAL A 127 7.36 -0.99 14.88
N LYS A 128 7.53 0.24 15.36
CA LYS A 128 6.76 0.77 16.49
C LYS A 128 5.27 0.86 16.18
N ASN A 129 4.90 1.18 14.95
CA ASN A 129 3.53 1.21 14.47
C ASN A 129 2.96 -0.20 14.23
N GLY A 130 3.81 -1.23 14.24
CA GLY A 130 3.41 -2.62 14.07
C GLY A 130 3.27 -3.04 12.61
N CYS A 131 3.92 -2.33 11.69
CA CYS A 131 3.97 -2.68 10.27
C CYS A 131 4.62 -4.06 10.09
N ASP A 132 4.14 -4.84 9.13
CA ASP A 132 4.75 -6.09 8.67
C ASP A 132 5.74 -5.84 7.53
N ALA A 133 5.61 -4.71 6.83
CA ALA A 133 6.40 -4.34 5.66
C ALA A 133 6.51 -2.83 5.48
N ILE A 134 7.41 -2.41 4.59
CA ILE A 134 7.53 -1.04 4.11
C ILE A 134 7.43 -0.97 2.59
N ASP A 135 6.83 0.12 2.08
CA ASP A 135 6.83 0.51 0.67
C ASP A 135 7.70 1.79 0.53
N PRO A 136 9.01 1.64 0.25
CA PRO A 136 9.92 2.77 0.12
C PRO A 136 9.84 3.39 -1.28
N ASP A 137 9.26 4.59 -1.38
CA ASP A 137 9.04 5.25 -2.68
C ASP A 137 10.28 5.98 -3.22
N ASN A 138 10.21 6.37 -4.50
CA ASN A 138 11.16 7.23 -5.19
C ASN A 138 12.60 6.65 -5.24
N THR A 139 12.75 5.33 -5.29
CA THR A 139 14.07 4.66 -5.38
C THR A 139 14.65 4.63 -6.79
N ASP A 140 13.97 5.25 -7.75
CA ASP A 140 14.24 5.34 -9.18
C ASP A 140 14.80 6.71 -9.62
N ALA A 141 15.42 7.44 -8.68
CA ALA A 141 16.05 8.74 -8.96
C ALA A 141 17.03 8.71 -10.15
N TYR A 142 17.64 7.56 -10.43
CA TYR A 142 18.57 7.36 -11.55
C TYR A 142 17.94 7.56 -12.94
N ASP A 143 16.63 7.39 -13.06
CA ASP A 143 15.86 7.59 -14.30
C ASP A 143 15.22 8.99 -14.37
N ASN A 144 15.68 9.91 -13.52
CA ASN A 144 15.14 11.26 -13.37
C ASN A 144 16.24 12.32 -13.35
N ASP A 145 15.87 13.59 -13.62
CA ASP A 145 16.78 14.74 -13.43
C ASP A 145 16.94 15.05 -11.93
N ASN A 146 17.70 14.19 -11.25
CA ASN A 146 17.86 14.22 -9.80
C ASN A 146 18.84 15.29 -9.28
N GLY A 147 19.67 15.87 -10.15
CA GLY A 147 20.68 16.86 -9.74
C GLY A 147 21.82 16.33 -8.87
N LEU A 148 21.93 15.02 -8.69
CA LEU A 148 22.87 14.33 -7.79
C LEU A 148 23.78 13.32 -8.51
N ASN A 149 23.58 13.14 -9.83
CA ASN A 149 24.24 12.12 -10.65
C ASN A 149 24.09 10.72 -10.05
N LEU A 150 22.89 10.40 -9.53
CA LEU A 150 22.57 9.04 -9.08
C LEU A 150 22.46 8.10 -10.29
N THR A 151 22.97 6.89 -10.11
CA THR A 151 23.06 5.86 -11.14
C THR A 151 22.24 4.62 -10.77
N THR A 152 22.05 3.71 -11.72
CA THR A 152 21.42 2.40 -11.45
C THR A 152 22.20 1.61 -10.38
N ASP A 153 23.53 1.66 -10.39
CA ASP A 153 24.36 1.02 -9.36
C ASP A 153 24.11 1.62 -7.96
N ASP A 154 23.94 2.95 -7.86
CA ASP A 154 23.59 3.62 -6.61
C ASP A 154 22.21 3.16 -6.11
N ALA A 155 21.24 2.96 -7.00
CA ALA A 155 19.91 2.49 -6.67
C ALA A 155 19.91 1.03 -6.20
N VAL A 156 20.66 0.16 -6.90
CA VAL A 156 20.85 -1.25 -6.49
C VAL A 156 21.47 -1.33 -5.09
N ASP A 157 22.52 -0.55 -4.82
CA ASP A 157 23.14 -0.49 -3.48
C ASP A 157 22.14 0.01 -2.42
N TYR A 158 21.35 1.02 -2.75
CA TYR A 158 20.37 1.59 -1.83
C TYR A 158 19.22 0.62 -1.52
N ILE A 159 18.67 -0.09 -2.51
CA ILE A 159 17.66 -1.12 -2.28
C ILE A 159 18.21 -2.26 -1.42
N LYS A 160 19.45 -2.69 -1.65
CA LYS A 160 20.11 -3.71 -0.81
C LYS A 160 20.32 -3.23 0.63
N PHE A 161 20.61 -1.95 0.81
CA PHE A 161 20.64 -1.34 2.13
C PHE A 161 19.25 -1.34 2.79
N LEU A 162 18.20 -0.89 2.08
CA LEU A 162 16.85 -0.81 2.63
C LEU A 162 16.30 -2.19 3.01
N THR A 163 16.46 -3.17 2.13
CA THR A 163 16.07 -4.58 2.37
C THR A 163 16.83 -5.16 3.57
N SER A 164 18.16 -5.01 3.63
CA SER A 164 18.98 -5.48 4.75
C SER A 164 18.55 -4.86 6.09
N GLU A 165 18.34 -3.54 6.15
CA GLU A 165 17.91 -2.86 7.37
C GLU A 165 16.46 -3.18 7.75
N GLY A 166 15.57 -3.36 6.78
CA GLY A 166 14.20 -3.81 6.99
C GLY A 166 14.14 -5.23 7.54
N HIS A 167 14.87 -6.17 6.94
CA HIS A 167 14.92 -7.57 7.39
C HIS A 167 15.49 -7.71 8.80
N LYS A 168 16.52 -6.93 9.18
CA LYS A 168 17.03 -6.87 10.56
C LYS A 168 15.96 -6.47 11.58
N ARG A 169 14.93 -5.74 11.13
CA ARG A 169 13.80 -5.26 11.92
C ARG A 169 12.56 -6.15 11.84
N GLY A 170 12.61 -7.23 11.06
CA GLY A 170 11.46 -8.10 10.83
C GLY A 170 10.44 -7.51 9.84
N LEU A 171 10.82 -6.53 9.03
CA LEU A 171 9.97 -5.91 8.01
C LEU A 171 10.26 -6.52 6.64
N ALA A 172 9.22 -6.89 5.91
CA ALA A 172 9.36 -7.11 4.46
C ALA A 172 9.58 -5.78 3.75
N VAL A 173 10.25 -5.78 2.60
CA VAL A 173 10.58 -4.54 1.87
C VAL A 173 10.17 -4.65 0.41
N GLY A 174 9.36 -3.69 -0.03
CA GLY A 174 8.97 -3.56 -1.43
C GLY A 174 10.05 -2.92 -2.29
N LEU A 175 10.06 -3.25 -3.58
CA LEU A 175 10.62 -2.40 -4.61
C LEU A 175 9.47 -1.61 -5.24
N LYS A 176 9.64 -0.31 -5.43
CA LYS A 176 8.65 0.58 -6.03
C LYS A 176 9.12 1.01 -7.41
N ASN A 177 8.31 0.76 -8.44
CA ASN A 177 8.66 1.00 -9.84
C ASN A 177 10.06 0.41 -10.17
N SER A 178 11.01 1.21 -10.66
CA SER A 178 12.42 0.79 -10.80
C SER A 178 12.64 -0.45 -11.68
N GLY A 179 11.93 -0.57 -12.81
CA GLY A 179 11.96 -1.76 -13.70
C GLY A 179 13.36 -2.19 -14.15
N GLU A 180 14.24 -1.22 -14.46
CA GLU A 180 15.60 -1.47 -14.96
C GLU A 180 16.50 -2.25 -13.98
N ILE A 181 16.25 -2.15 -12.68
CA ILE A 181 17.08 -2.80 -11.65
C ILE A 181 16.48 -4.08 -11.08
N VAL A 182 15.30 -4.52 -11.56
CA VAL A 182 14.57 -5.67 -11.01
C VAL A 182 15.44 -6.93 -10.95
N GLN A 183 16.18 -7.24 -12.02
CA GLN A 183 17.02 -8.46 -12.06
C GLN A 183 18.11 -8.48 -10.99
N GLN A 184 18.59 -7.29 -10.59
CA GLN A 184 19.69 -7.11 -9.64
C GLN A 184 19.24 -7.18 -8.18
N VAL A 185 17.93 -7.00 -7.91
CA VAL A 185 17.38 -6.85 -6.55
C VAL A 185 16.20 -7.75 -6.24
N VAL A 186 15.65 -8.49 -7.20
CA VAL A 186 14.51 -9.42 -7.00
C VAL A 186 14.82 -10.50 -5.96
N SER A 187 16.09 -10.86 -5.73
CA SER A 187 16.47 -11.76 -4.65
C SER A 187 16.36 -11.14 -3.26
N ASP A 188 16.47 -9.82 -3.16
CA ASP A 188 16.55 -9.06 -1.92
C ASP A 188 15.18 -8.48 -1.50
N ALA A 189 14.44 -7.87 -2.43
CA ALA A 189 13.12 -7.30 -2.16
C ALA A 189 12.03 -8.39 -2.06
N ASP A 190 11.04 -8.20 -1.20
CA ASP A 190 10.03 -9.23 -0.87
C ASP A 190 8.78 -9.16 -1.76
N PHE A 191 8.49 -7.99 -2.33
CA PHE A 191 7.38 -7.74 -3.26
C PHE A 191 7.69 -6.55 -4.15
N GLN A 192 6.86 -6.34 -5.18
CA GLN A 192 6.91 -5.17 -6.06
C GLN A 192 5.64 -4.35 -5.92
N VAL A 193 5.77 -3.02 -5.92
CA VAL A 193 4.67 -2.07 -6.16
C VAL A 193 4.97 -1.36 -7.47
N ASN A 194 4.05 -1.41 -8.44
CA ASN A 194 4.21 -0.72 -9.71
C ASN A 194 3.05 0.22 -9.96
N GLU A 195 3.34 1.33 -10.62
CA GLU A 195 2.34 2.27 -11.12
C GLU A 195 2.34 2.25 -12.65
N GLN A 196 1.17 2.11 -13.24
CA GLN A 196 0.89 2.35 -14.66
C GLN A 196 1.62 1.45 -15.67
N CYS A 197 2.06 0.24 -15.29
CA CYS A 197 2.76 -0.64 -16.21
C CYS A 197 1.90 -1.05 -17.42
N VAL A 198 0.57 -1.13 -17.28
CA VAL A 198 -0.33 -1.43 -18.40
C VAL A 198 -0.39 -0.24 -19.34
N GLN A 199 -0.53 0.97 -18.78
CA GLN A 199 -0.54 2.20 -19.57
C GLN A 199 0.76 2.40 -20.37
N TYR A 200 1.91 2.15 -19.74
CA TYR A 200 3.22 2.38 -20.35
C TYR A 200 3.81 1.13 -21.04
N LYS A 201 3.16 -0.02 -20.93
CA LYS A 201 3.58 -1.32 -21.50
C LYS A 201 4.90 -1.85 -20.93
N GLU A 202 5.03 -1.75 -19.61
CA GLU A 202 6.23 -2.07 -18.85
C GLU A 202 6.01 -3.25 -17.89
N CYS A 203 4.84 -3.90 -17.92
CA CYS A 203 4.52 -4.96 -16.96
C CYS A 203 5.48 -6.17 -17.04
N ASP A 204 6.12 -6.39 -18.18
CA ASP A 204 7.08 -7.47 -18.36
C ASP A 204 8.36 -7.28 -17.51
N ASP A 205 8.72 -6.04 -17.17
CA ASP A 205 9.90 -5.74 -16.34
C ASP A 205 9.74 -6.29 -14.92
N PHE A 206 8.50 -6.41 -14.44
CA PHE A 206 8.18 -6.88 -13.09
C PHE A 206 7.92 -8.39 -13.00
N ARG A 207 7.90 -9.10 -14.14
CA ARG A 207 7.73 -10.57 -14.19
C ARG A 207 8.71 -11.38 -13.34
N PRO A 208 9.97 -10.97 -13.12
CA PRO A 208 10.89 -11.69 -12.25
C PRO A 208 10.35 -11.88 -10.82
N PHE A 209 9.58 -10.93 -10.27
CA PHE A 209 8.93 -11.09 -8.96
C PHE A 209 7.89 -12.21 -8.99
N ILE A 210 7.02 -12.23 -9.99
CA ILE A 210 6.02 -13.29 -10.18
C ILE A 210 6.70 -14.67 -10.33
N ASN A 211 7.76 -14.74 -11.13
CA ASN A 211 8.53 -15.97 -11.34
C ASN A 211 9.22 -16.45 -10.05
N ALA A 212 9.57 -15.53 -9.15
CA ALA A 212 10.09 -15.80 -7.81
C ALA A 212 8.99 -16.07 -6.77
N ASN A 213 7.72 -16.19 -7.19
CA ASN A 213 6.54 -16.38 -6.34
C ASN A 213 6.26 -15.21 -5.37
N LYS A 214 6.76 -14.01 -5.68
CA LYS A 214 6.54 -12.76 -4.94
C LYS A 214 5.41 -11.96 -5.61
N PRO A 215 4.56 -11.23 -4.86
CA PRO A 215 3.49 -10.47 -5.48
C PRO A 215 4.02 -9.23 -6.19
N VAL A 216 3.33 -8.87 -7.27
CA VAL A 216 3.40 -7.55 -7.90
C VAL A 216 2.07 -6.85 -7.65
N PHE A 217 2.12 -5.79 -6.86
CA PHE A 217 1.02 -4.91 -6.52
C PHE A 217 0.96 -3.79 -7.56
N GLY A 218 0.03 -3.90 -8.51
CA GLY A 218 -0.09 -2.94 -9.60
C GLY A 218 -1.13 -1.86 -9.31
N ILE A 219 -0.86 -0.62 -9.72
CA ILE A 219 -1.78 0.51 -9.63
C ILE A 219 -1.97 1.09 -11.02
N GLU A 220 -3.21 1.25 -11.47
CA GLU A 220 -3.54 1.95 -12.71
C GLU A 220 -4.40 3.18 -12.40
N TYR A 221 -3.99 4.34 -12.89
CA TYR A 221 -4.63 5.60 -12.56
C TYR A 221 -5.70 6.01 -13.56
N VAL A 222 -6.86 6.40 -13.03
CA VAL A 222 -7.95 7.01 -13.79
C VAL A 222 -8.31 8.35 -13.17
N LYS A 223 -8.74 9.30 -14.02
CA LYS A 223 -9.10 10.65 -13.59
C LYS A 223 -10.48 10.68 -12.92
N ASP A 224 -11.43 10.00 -13.55
CA ASP A 224 -12.83 9.91 -13.14
C ASP A 224 -13.22 8.43 -13.03
N THR A 225 -14.40 8.13 -12.48
CA THR A 225 -14.90 6.76 -12.43
C THR A 225 -15.01 6.18 -13.86
N PRO A 226 -14.26 5.13 -14.20
CA PRO A 226 -14.21 4.58 -15.55
C PRO A 226 -15.49 3.82 -15.89
N ASP A 227 -15.83 3.75 -17.18
CA ASP A 227 -16.86 2.84 -17.66
C ASP A 227 -16.34 1.39 -17.72
N GLN A 228 -17.24 0.44 -17.98
CA GLN A 228 -16.87 -0.98 -18.02
C GLN A 228 -15.83 -1.29 -19.09
N ASN A 229 -15.85 -0.60 -20.24
CA ASN A 229 -14.88 -0.85 -21.30
C ASN A 229 -13.46 -0.41 -20.89
N ALA A 230 -13.34 0.72 -20.19
CA ALA A 230 -12.07 1.18 -19.64
C ALA A 230 -11.56 0.23 -18.55
N ILE A 231 -12.44 -0.25 -17.67
CA ILE A 231 -12.10 -1.28 -16.67
C ILE A 231 -11.62 -2.55 -17.37
N ASP A 232 -12.37 -3.07 -18.35
CA ASP A 232 -12.02 -4.30 -19.07
C ASP A 232 -10.72 -4.16 -19.85
N LYS A 233 -10.40 -2.98 -20.38
CA LYS A 233 -9.13 -2.73 -21.07
C LYS A 233 -7.93 -2.87 -20.13
N ILE A 234 -8.05 -2.37 -18.89
CA ILE A 234 -6.99 -2.47 -17.88
C ILE A 234 -6.97 -3.89 -17.30
N CYS A 235 -8.12 -4.36 -16.85
CA CYS A 235 -8.22 -5.60 -16.12
C CYS A 235 -8.14 -6.84 -17.01
N ASN A 236 -8.37 -6.78 -18.32
CA ASN A 236 -8.15 -7.94 -19.19
C ASN A 236 -6.86 -7.83 -20.02
N ASP A 237 -5.98 -6.88 -19.70
CA ASP A 237 -4.66 -6.82 -20.33
C ASP A 237 -3.82 -8.04 -19.89
N GLU A 238 -3.37 -8.84 -20.86
CA GLU A 238 -2.61 -10.06 -20.59
C GLU A 238 -1.25 -9.77 -19.94
N SER A 239 -0.68 -8.57 -20.17
CA SER A 239 0.63 -8.20 -19.61
C SER A 239 0.61 -8.11 -18.07
N ARG A 240 -0.55 -7.86 -17.45
CA ARG A 240 -0.73 -7.86 -15.99
C ARG A 240 -1.11 -9.20 -15.38
N LYS A 241 -1.10 -10.30 -16.14
CA LYS A 241 -1.45 -11.64 -15.63
C LYS A 241 -0.69 -11.96 -14.34
N ASP A 242 -1.35 -12.54 -13.34
CA ASP A 242 -0.81 -12.86 -11.99
C ASP A 242 -0.38 -11.62 -11.15
N MET A 243 -0.63 -10.40 -11.62
CA MET A 243 -0.45 -9.19 -10.83
C MET A 243 -1.73 -8.84 -10.07
N SER A 244 -1.51 -8.27 -8.89
CA SER A 244 -2.54 -7.78 -7.99
C SER A 244 -2.85 -6.33 -8.32
N THR A 245 -3.66 -6.09 -9.35
CA THR A 245 -3.89 -4.72 -9.88
C THR A 245 -5.11 -4.04 -9.27
N LEU A 246 -4.94 -2.79 -8.86
CA LEU A 246 -5.98 -1.87 -8.44
C LEU A 246 -6.10 -0.72 -9.45
N ILE A 247 -7.31 -0.34 -9.80
CA ILE A 247 -7.57 0.94 -10.46
C ILE A 247 -7.84 1.98 -9.37
N LYS A 248 -7.10 3.09 -9.40
CA LYS A 248 -7.09 4.14 -8.37
C LYS A 248 -7.22 5.53 -8.99
N HIS A 249 -7.61 6.51 -8.19
CA HIS A 249 -7.34 7.90 -8.50
C HIS A 249 -5.90 8.24 -8.05
N MET A 250 -5.31 9.26 -8.68
CA MET A 250 -3.92 9.70 -8.41
C MET A 250 -3.70 10.17 -6.96
N ASP A 251 -4.75 10.62 -6.27
CA ASP A 251 -4.66 11.02 -4.88
C ASP A 251 -4.45 9.84 -3.92
N LEU A 252 -4.62 8.60 -4.38
CA LEU A 252 -4.53 7.39 -3.56
C LEU A 252 -5.42 7.43 -2.31
N GLY A 253 -6.61 8.01 -2.45
CA GLY A 253 -7.65 7.96 -1.42
C GLY A 253 -8.28 6.56 -1.30
N ARG A 254 -9.41 6.46 -0.58
CA ARG A 254 -10.09 5.16 -0.36
C ARG A 254 -10.71 4.55 -1.62
N TRP A 255 -11.00 5.36 -2.64
CA TRP A 255 -11.64 4.88 -3.87
C TRP A 255 -10.78 3.82 -4.56
N VAL A 256 -11.41 2.74 -5.04
CA VAL A 256 -10.72 1.62 -5.69
C VAL A 256 -11.68 0.83 -6.56
N ILE A 257 -11.15 0.29 -7.67
CA ILE A 257 -11.75 -0.84 -8.38
C ILE A 257 -10.67 -1.94 -8.47
N PRO A 258 -10.79 -3.06 -7.74
CA PRO A 258 -9.85 -4.16 -7.87
C PRO A 258 -10.08 -4.94 -9.17
N CYS A 259 -9.02 -5.30 -9.88
CA CYS A 259 -9.16 -6.16 -11.06
C CYS A 259 -9.43 -7.63 -10.67
N PRO A 260 -10.21 -8.39 -11.46
CA PRO A 260 -10.43 -9.81 -11.24
C PRO A 260 -9.11 -10.62 -11.28
N GLY A 261 -9.06 -11.74 -10.54
CA GLY A 261 -7.92 -12.67 -10.53
C GLY A 261 -7.06 -12.64 -9.27
N GLN A 262 -7.26 -11.67 -8.37
CA GLN A 262 -6.87 -11.81 -6.97
C GLN A 262 -7.78 -12.86 -6.33
N ILE A 263 -7.26 -13.77 -5.51
CA ILE A 263 -8.10 -14.79 -4.83
C ILE A 263 -9.32 -14.08 -4.26
N ALA A 264 -10.48 -14.57 -4.69
CA ALA A 264 -11.75 -13.86 -4.68
C ALA A 264 -11.94 -13.01 -3.42
N TRP A 265 -12.29 -11.74 -3.65
CA TRP A 265 -13.28 -11.05 -2.83
C TRP A 265 -14.52 -11.96 -2.75
N THR A 266 -14.50 -12.95 -1.86
CA THR A 266 -15.66 -13.79 -1.65
C THR A 266 -16.66 -12.91 -0.96
N THR A 267 -17.61 -12.40 -1.73
CA THR A 267 -18.90 -12.02 -1.20
C THR A 267 -19.44 -13.23 -0.42
N SER A 268 -19.24 -13.24 0.90
CA SER A 268 -20.03 -14.06 1.79
C SER A 268 -21.45 -13.48 1.81
N ALA A 269 -22.17 -13.72 0.72
CA ALA A 269 -23.62 -13.67 0.67
C ALA A 269 -24.11 -15.11 0.45
N THR A 270 -24.17 -15.82 1.58
CA THR A 270 -25.15 -16.87 1.88
C THR A 270 -25.86 -17.54 0.69
N SER A 271 -25.29 -18.63 0.17
CA SER A 271 -26.09 -19.67 -0.48
C SER A 271 -26.69 -20.58 0.60
N SER A 272 -27.83 -20.17 1.15
CA SER A 272 -28.69 -21.08 1.93
C SER A 272 -29.93 -21.45 1.14
N ASN A 273 -30.04 -22.76 0.92
CA ASN A 273 -31.25 -23.55 0.64
C ASN A 273 -31.72 -23.68 -0.82
N ALA A 274 -31.09 -24.64 -1.49
CA ALA A 274 -31.84 -25.60 -2.30
C ALA A 274 -32.65 -26.52 -1.35
N PHE A 275 -33.97 -26.41 -1.38
CA PHE A 275 -34.87 -27.50 -1.00
C PHE A 275 -36.01 -27.55 -2.00
N SER A 276 -35.97 -28.58 -2.83
CA SER A 276 -37.12 -29.12 -3.54
C SER A 276 -38.00 -29.87 -2.54
N ASN A 277 -39.29 -29.53 -2.43
CA ASN A 277 -40.37 -30.51 -2.65
C ASN A 277 -41.75 -29.86 -2.79
N SER A 278 -42.58 -30.59 -3.49
CA SER A 278 -43.93 -30.37 -3.98
C SER A 278 -45.05 -30.39 -2.92
N SER A 279 -46.22 -29.91 -3.36
CA SER A 279 -47.59 -30.38 -3.02
C SER A 279 -48.46 -29.52 -2.09
N SER A 280 -49.39 -28.81 -2.74
CA SER A 280 -50.80 -28.52 -2.42
C SER A 280 -51.39 -28.95 -1.07
N VAL A 281 -52.03 -28.01 -0.34
CA VAL A 281 -53.38 -28.15 0.29
C VAL A 281 -54.02 -26.75 0.43
N SER A 282 -55.35 -26.72 0.34
CA SER A 282 -56.29 -25.60 0.19
C SER A 282 -56.75 -24.91 1.49
N ALA A 283 -57.22 -23.66 1.33
CA ALA A 283 -58.27 -22.91 2.04
C ALA A 283 -58.21 -22.65 3.56
N SER A 284 -58.28 -21.36 3.96
CA SER A 284 -59.55 -20.75 4.45
C SER A 284 -59.38 -19.25 4.74
N GLN A 285 -60.43 -18.49 4.42
CA GLN A 285 -60.64 -17.07 4.70
C GLN A 285 -60.72 -16.75 6.20
N THR A 286 -60.31 -15.55 6.60
CA THR A 286 -61.15 -14.65 7.43
C THR A 286 -60.68 -13.21 7.32
N SER A 287 -61.69 -12.35 7.17
CA SER A 287 -61.72 -10.89 7.08
C SER A 287 -61.44 -10.16 8.40
N ALA A 288 -60.85 -8.97 8.34
CA ALA A 288 -61.34 -7.78 9.05
C ALA A 288 -60.68 -6.51 8.48
N ALA A 289 -61.53 -5.52 8.18
CA ALA A 289 -61.19 -4.20 7.68
C ALA A 289 -61.35 -3.16 8.80
N SER A 290 -60.57 -2.06 8.77
CA SER A 290 -61.05 -0.71 9.15
C SER A 290 -60.02 0.40 8.85
N THR A 291 -60.35 1.21 7.83
CA THR A 291 -60.40 2.71 7.80
C THR A 291 -59.24 3.55 8.37
N ALA A 292 -58.48 4.30 7.54
CA ALA A 292 -58.74 5.66 6.98
C ALA A 292 -58.16 6.82 7.85
N THR A 293 -56.98 7.39 7.53
CA THR A 293 -56.66 8.70 6.85
C THR A 293 -56.86 9.98 7.72
N PRO A 294 -56.39 11.21 7.31
CA PRO A 294 -55.03 11.72 7.02
C PRO A 294 -54.76 13.12 7.67
N SER A 295 -53.55 13.72 7.55
CA SER A 295 -53.27 15.19 7.44
C SER A 295 -51.78 15.52 7.72
N THR A 296 -50.97 15.91 6.72
CA THR A 296 -50.53 17.28 6.34
C THR A 296 -49.77 18.10 7.40
N GLY A 297 -48.61 18.67 7.04
CA GLY A 297 -48.05 19.83 7.75
C GLY A 297 -46.56 20.12 7.54
N ILE A 298 -46.28 20.99 6.57
CA ILE A 298 -44.97 21.56 6.20
C ILE A 298 -44.42 22.49 7.30
N ALA A 299 -43.10 22.51 7.53
CA ALA A 299 -42.38 23.73 7.90
C ALA A 299 -40.89 23.64 7.51
N ALA A 300 -40.51 24.47 6.55
CA ALA A 300 -39.15 24.76 6.15
C ALA A 300 -38.47 25.67 7.19
N PHE A 301 -37.17 25.46 7.42
CA PHE A 301 -36.30 26.48 8.01
C PHE A 301 -35.15 26.75 7.05
N SER A 302 -34.94 28.04 6.81
CA SER A 302 -34.04 28.64 5.84
C SER A 302 -32.84 29.29 6.52
N LEU A 303 -31.76 29.47 5.73
CA LEU A 303 -30.64 30.43 5.80
C LEU A 303 -29.31 29.96 6.44
N PRO A 304 -28.14 30.52 6.04
CA PRO A 304 -27.82 31.29 4.82
C PRO A 304 -26.56 30.81 4.06
N GLN A 305 -26.51 31.22 2.79
CA GLN A 305 -25.33 31.24 1.91
C GLN A 305 -24.29 32.28 2.37
N LEU A 306 -23.01 31.91 2.27
CA LEU A 306 -21.86 32.79 1.99
C LEU A 306 -21.10 32.07 0.86
N GLY A 307 -21.15 32.50 -0.41
CA GLY A 307 -20.32 33.57 -0.97
C GLY A 307 -18.84 33.20 -0.81
N GLY A 308 -18.12 32.58 -1.75
CA GLY A 308 -18.05 32.86 -3.18
C GLY A 308 -16.77 33.66 -3.46
N VAL A 309 -15.64 32.97 -3.69
CA VAL A 309 -14.45 33.57 -4.29
C VAL A 309 -13.99 32.64 -5.42
N ALA A 310 -14.28 33.07 -6.65
CA ALA A 310 -13.73 32.51 -7.86
C ALA A 310 -12.34 33.13 -8.09
N PHE A 311 -11.34 32.30 -8.37
CA PHE A 311 -10.15 32.74 -9.11
C PHE A 311 -10.07 31.95 -10.41
N ALA A 312 -9.97 32.72 -11.48
CA ALA A 312 -9.92 32.27 -12.85
C ALA A 312 -8.60 31.57 -13.16
N LEU A 313 -8.68 30.42 -13.85
CA LEU A 313 -7.58 29.88 -14.63
C LEU A 313 -8.03 29.89 -16.10
N THR A 314 -7.51 30.87 -16.83
CA THR A 314 -7.58 30.94 -18.29
C THR A 314 -6.18 30.75 -18.86
N SER A 315 -6.12 29.91 -19.90
CA SER A 315 -5.08 29.72 -20.94
C SER A 315 -4.36 28.37 -20.85
N LEU A 316 -4.77 27.37 -21.66
CA LEU A 316 -4.32 27.09 -23.05
C LEU A 316 -2.93 26.44 -23.06
N VAL A 317 -2.85 25.10 -23.15
CA VAL A 317 -2.65 24.30 -24.40
C VAL A 317 -1.37 24.71 -25.14
N THR A 318 -0.40 23.80 -25.29
CA THR A 318 0.01 23.23 -26.59
C THR A 318 0.92 22.01 -26.40
N VAL A 319 0.60 20.99 -27.19
CA VAL A 319 1.28 19.70 -27.43
C VAL A 319 2.56 19.88 -28.25
N ALA A 320 3.63 19.14 -27.94
CA ALA A 320 4.62 18.65 -28.90
C ALA A 320 5.34 17.45 -28.27
N LEU A 321 5.11 16.20 -28.69
CA LEU A 321 5.82 15.53 -29.81
C LEU A 321 7.35 15.66 -29.71
N LEU A 322 7.98 14.73 -29.01
CA LEU A 322 8.96 13.76 -29.53
C LEU A 322 9.10 12.60 -28.54
#